data_AF-W9VVA2-F1
#
_entry.id   AF-W9VVA2-F1
#
_cell.length_a   1.000
_cell.length_b   1.000
_cell.length_c   1.000
_cell.angle_alpha   90.00
_cell.angle_beta   90.00
_cell.angle_gamma   90.00
#
_symmetry.space_group_name_H-M   'P 1'
#
loop_
_entity.id
_entity.type
_entity.pdbx_description
1 polymer ?
#
loop_
_entity_poly.entity_id
_entity_poly.type
_entity_poly.pdbx_seq_one_letter_code
_entity_poly.pdbx_strand_id
1 'polypeptide(L)'
;MQQIRKIRPDIKGDTPWHYFLISVMKAYDALWQFVKDRNEATTSMAQLSIDSPMRSELPIYPSLPFNIKVCEALSKVSTSFNNMAMAGELSIQMIDILANLSTLARGDGSATPPNSPPSSPGGRSLLNTIADLRYLSVMATTPIEHKLCFGVIGTCFTLHYGSGKISDDMHETLQELEDSMIGNGKPQLETQEGDALKTHRECLIWISLAAAGALDQSELLSAMSMMLDQALEQYPDETSDWETLEKILKKFLWNDLLGKHWKRCWRKAKHRQSKAR
;
A
#
# COMPACT_ATOMS: atom_id res chain seq x y z
N MET A 1 -12.90 -21.30 20.97
CA MET A 1 -13.40 -22.68 20.72
C MET A 1 -13.09 -23.70 21.82
N GLN A 2 -11.98 -23.59 22.58
CA GLN A 2 -11.72 -24.49 23.72
C GLN A 2 -12.81 -24.46 24.81
N GLN A 3 -13.51 -23.34 24.97
CA GLN A 3 -14.66 -23.23 25.87
C GLN A 3 -15.88 -24.05 25.39
N ILE A 4 -16.12 -24.17 24.08
CA ILE A 4 -17.21 -24.99 23.53
C ILE A 4 -16.96 -26.49 23.80
N ARG A 5 -15.69 -26.94 23.74
CA ARG A 5 -15.31 -28.31 24.19
C ARG A 5 -15.55 -28.54 25.68
N LYS A 6 -15.50 -27.49 26.51
CA LYS A 6 -15.81 -27.59 27.96
C LYS A 6 -17.30 -27.60 28.26
N ILE A 7 -18.11 -26.91 27.44
CA ILE A 7 -19.56 -26.76 27.65
C ILE A 7 -20.34 -27.96 27.08
N ARG A 8 -19.79 -28.67 26.09
CA ARG A 8 -20.47 -29.79 25.39
C ARG A 8 -19.66 -31.10 25.48
N PRO A 9 -19.66 -31.78 26.65
CA PRO A 9 -19.04 -33.10 26.81
C PRO A 9 -19.81 -34.22 26.09
N ASP A 10 -21.00 -33.92 25.56
CA ASP A 10 -21.89 -34.79 24.77
C ASP A 10 -21.39 -35.05 23.33
N ILE A 11 -20.32 -34.38 22.88
CA ILE A 11 -19.70 -34.58 21.55
C ILE A 11 -18.77 -35.82 21.57
N LYS A 12 -19.32 -36.95 21.99
CA LYS A 12 -18.73 -38.28 21.83
C LYS A 12 -19.85 -39.24 21.38
N GLY A 13 -20.14 -39.28 20.08
CA GLY A 13 -21.14 -40.22 19.56
C GLY A 13 -21.33 -40.22 18.04
N ASP A 14 -21.47 -41.45 17.50
CA ASP A 14 -21.51 -41.87 16.09
C ASP A 14 -22.74 -41.40 15.30
N THR A 15 -22.82 -40.11 14.95
CA THR A 15 -23.81 -39.68 13.95
C THR A 15 -23.16 -38.79 12.88
N PRO A 16 -23.70 -38.75 11.64
CA PRO A 16 -23.19 -37.89 10.58
C PRO A 16 -23.10 -36.40 10.96
N TRP A 17 -24.03 -35.91 11.78
CA TRP A 17 -24.02 -34.54 12.31
C TRP A 17 -22.83 -34.26 13.23
N HIS A 18 -22.47 -35.23 14.06
CA HIS A 18 -21.29 -35.13 14.93
C HIS A 18 -20.00 -35.12 14.10
N TYR A 19 -19.90 -35.93 13.03
CA TYR A 19 -18.76 -35.88 12.11
C TYR A 19 -18.64 -34.53 11.39
N PHE A 20 -19.76 -33.94 10.97
CA PHE A 20 -19.78 -32.60 10.38
C PHE A 20 -19.26 -31.55 11.36
N LEU A 21 -19.79 -31.52 12.60
CA LEU A 21 -19.35 -30.57 13.62
C LEU A 21 -17.87 -30.73 13.97
N ILE A 22 -17.37 -31.96 14.12
CA ILE A 22 -15.95 -32.22 14.36
C ILE A 22 -15.10 -31.74 13.18
N SER A 23 -15.58 -31.92 11.95
CA SER A 23 -14.86 -31.47 10.74
C SER A 23 -14.81 -29.96 10.63
N VAL A 24 -15.91 -29.26 10.92
CA VAL A 24 -15.94 -27.79 10.99
C VAL A 24 -15.01 -27.27 12.09
N MET A 25 -15.01 -27.92 13.25
CA MET A 25 -14.09 -27.57 14.34
C MET A 25 -12.62 -27.78 13.97
N LYS A 26 -12.29 -28.89 13.28
CA LYS A 26 -10.94 -29.14 12.77
C LYS A 26 -10.53 -28.14 11.70
N ALA A 27 -11.44 -27.79 10.78
CA ALA A 27 -11.18 -26.78 9.76
C ALA A 27 -10.96 -25.39 10.39
N TYR A 28 -11.73 -25.04 11.41
CA TYR A 28 -11.54 -23.79 12.15
C TYR A 28 -10.24 -23.80 12.97
N ASP A 29 -9.90 -24.90 13.63
CA ASP A 29 -8.61 -25.03 14.33
C ASP A 29 -7.44 -24.97 13.33
N ALA A 30 -7.55 -25.59 12.16
CA ALA A 30 -6.53 -25.53 11.11
C ALA A 30 -6.41 -24.11 10.52
N LEU A 31 -7.53 -23.43 10.27
CA LEU A 31 -7.53 -22.03 9.85
C LEU A 31 -6.93 -21.13 10.93
N TRP A 32 -7.26 -21.38 12.19
CA TRP A 32 -6.69 -20.64 13.32
C TRP A 32 -5.19 -20.88 13.44
N GLN A 33 -4.71 -22.11 13.30
CA GLN A 33 -3.27 -22.40 13.28
C GLN A 33 -2.60 -21.78 12.06
N PHE A 34 -3.20 -21.84 10.87
CA PHE A 34 -2.67 -21.15 9.69
C PHE A 34 -2.56 -19.64 9.89
N VAL A 35 -3.60 -19.01 10.44
CA VAL A 35 -3.59 -17.58 10.77
C VAL A 35 -2.56 -17.30 11.87
N LYS A 36 -2.44 -18.17 12.87
CA LYS A 36 -1.49 -18.04 13.98
C LYS A 36 -0.05 -18.20 13.51
N ASP A 37 0.25 -19.20 12.68
CA ASP A 37 1.57 -19.46 12.10
C ASP A 37 1.95 -18.35 11.11
N ARG A 38 1.00 -17.87 10.29
CA ARG A 38 1.22 -16.71 9.43
C ARG A 38 1.45 -15.46 10.27
N ASN A 39 0.71 -15.28 11.36
CA ASN A 39 0.89 -14.18 12.30
C ASN A 39 2.21 -14.33 13.08
N GLU A 40 2.68 -15.54 13.41
CA GLU A 40 3.96 -15.78 14.08
C GLU A 40 5.15 -15.63 13.13
N ALA A 41 5.00 -16.00 11.86
CA ALA A 41 5.98 -15.72 10.81
C ALA A 41 6.09 -14.21 10.53
N THR A 42 4.96 -13.50 10.48
CA THR A 42 4.95 -12.03 10.42
C THR A 42 5.37 -11.37 11.74
N THR A 43 5.11 -12.00 12.89
CA THR A 43 5.52 -11.52 14.22
C THR A 43 7.00 -11.73 14.47
N SER A 44 7.62 -12.77 13.92
CA SER A 44 9.08 -12.96 13.94
C SER A 44 9.80 -11.84 13.17
N MET A 45 9.18 -11.34 12.09
CA MET A 45 9.59 -10.07 11.46
C MET A 45 9.20 -8.83 12.27
N ALA A 46 8.07 -8.87 13.00
CA ALA A 46 7.58 -7.75 13.81
C ALA A 46 8.24 -7.62 15.19
N GLN A 47 8.99 -8.60 15.69
CA GLN A 47 9.69 -8.55 16.98
C GLN A 47 10.83 -7.51 17.00
N LEU A 48 11.18 -6.94 15.85
CA LEU A 48 12.08 -5.79 15.74
C LEU A 48 11.35 -4.44 15.66
N SER A 49 10.01 -4.43 15.72
CA SER A 49 9.15 -3.27 15.43
C SER A 49 7.99 -3.17 16.42
N ILE A 50 8.31 -3.29 17.72
CA ILE A 50 7.38 -3.04 18.83
C ILE A 50 7.13 -1.52 18.87
N ASP A 51 5.87 -1.14 19.00
CA ASP A 51 5.31 0.23 19.05
C ASP A 51 4.86 0.87 17.73
N SER A 52 3.99 0.20 16.96
CA SER A 52 3.03 0.93 16.10
C SER A 52 1.59 0.67 16.58
N PRO A 53 0.89 1.67 17.15
CA PRO A 53 -0.47 1.54 17.69
C PRO A 53 -1.55 1.33 16.62
N MET A 54 -1.19 1.25 15.34
CA MET A 54 -2.11 1.09 14.21
C MET A 54 -2.68 -0.33 14.04
N ARG A 55 -2.08 -1.35 14.68
CA ARG A 55 -2.32 -2.76 14.31
C ARG A 55 -3.57 -3.42 14.93
N SER A 56 -4.40 -2.68 15.64
CA SER A 56 -5.53 -3.26 16.39
C SER A 56 -6.89 -2.57 16.21
N GLU A 57 -6.99 -1.49 15.44
CA GLU A 57 -8.23 -0.70 15.30
C GLU A 57 -8.64 -0.55 13.84
N LEU A 58 -9.96 -0.58 13.58
CA LEU A 58 -10.53 -0.35 12.25
C LEU A 58 -10.19 1.07 11.75
N PRO A 59 -10.09 1.29 10.42
CA PRO A 59 -9.84 2.62 9.87
C PRO A 59 -10.94 3.60 10.30
N ILE A 60 -10.55 4.76 10.84
CA ILE A 60 -11.49 5.77 11.33
C ILE A 60 -11.49 6.92 10.33
N TYR A 61 -12.66 7.25 9.78
CA TYR A 61 -12.80 8.38 8.86
C TYR A 61 -13.14 9.66 9.62
N PRO A 62 -12.46 10.77 9.31
CA PRO A 62 -12.73 12.02 9.98
C PRO A 62 -14.12 12.54 9.59
N SER A 63 -14.87 13.02 10.58
CA SER A 63 -16.14 13.73 10.37
C SER A 63 -16.01 15.17 10.87
N LEU A 64 -16.75 16.09 10.25
CA LEU A 64 -16.74 17.48 10.68
C LEU A 64 -17.51 17.61 12.01
N PRO A 65 -16.99 18.39 12.98
CA PRO A 65 -15.75 19.16 12.93
C PRO A 65 -14.49 18.32 13.20
N PHE A 66 -13.39 18.61 12.48
CA PHE A 66 -12.13 17.91 12.67
C PHE A 66 -11.45 18.27 14.00
N ASN A 67 -10.79 17.28 14.60
CA ASN A 67 -9.98 17.51 15.79
C ASN A 67 -8.66 18.21 15.44
N ILE A 68 -8.02 18.82 16.44
CA ILE A 68 -6.79 19.60 16.26
C ILE A 68 -5.65 18.74 15.67
N LYS A 69 -5.56 17.46 16.05
CA LYS A 69 -4.52 16.53 15.57
C LYS A 69 -4.66 16.24 14.08
N VAL A 70 -5.88 16.02 13.59
CA VAL A 70 -6.18 15.81 12.17
C VAL A 70 -5.87 17.09 11.39
N CYS A 71 -6.25 18.26 11.89
CA CYS A 71 -5.89 19.53 11.27
C CYS A 71 -4.37 19.74 11.17
N GLU A 72 -3.62 19.36 12.22
CA GLU A 72 -2.16 19.43 12.22
C GLU A 72 -1.55 18.49 11.18
N ALA A 73 -2.00 17.22 11.12
CA ALA A 73 -1.53 16.28 10.12
C ALA A 73 -1.85 16.77 8.69
N LEU A 74 -3.08 17.24 8.46
CA LEU A 74 -3.52 17.80 7.18
C LEU A 74 -2.72 19.01 6.72
N SER A 75 -2.13 19.79 7.64
CA SER A 75 -1.26 20.92 7.30
C SER A 75 0.10 20.49 6.72
N LYS A 76 0.53 19.25 7.00
CA LYS A 76 1.82 18.69 6.54
C LYS A 76 1.69 17.94 5.22
N VAL A 77 0.48 17.47 4.92
CA VAL A 77 0.13 16.69 3.73
C VAL A 77 -0.02 17.59 2.49
N SER A 78 0.19 17.04 1.29
CA SER A 78 0.00 17.78 0.04
C SER A 78 -1.46 18.17 -0.20
N THR A 79 -1.68 19.18 -1.03
CA THR A 79 -3.01 19.75 -1.29
C THR A 79 -4.00 18.73 -1.85
N SER A 80 -3.54 17.79 -2.70
CA SER A 80 -4.44 16.80 -3.30
C SER A 80 -4.92 15.77 -2.30
N PHE A 81 -4.03 15.27 -1.44
CA PHE A 81 -4.42 14.37 -0.35
C PHE A 81 -5.27 15.08 0.70
N ASN A 82 -5.02 16.37 0.97
CA ASN A 82 -5.87 17.17 1.84
C ASN A 82 -7.31 17.22 1.32
N ASN A 83 -7.51 17.52 0.03
CA ASN A 83 -8.85 17.55 -0.58
C ASN A 83 -9.58 16.20 -0.45
N MET A 84 -8.88 15.08 -0.61
CA MET A 84 -9.45 13.73 -0.45
C MET A 84 -9.83 13.45 1.02
N ALA A 85 -9.01 13.89 1.97
CA ALA A 85 -9.33 13.79 3.39
C ALA A 85 -10.54 14.65 3.78
N MET A 86 -10.65 15.87 3.22
CA MET A 86 -11.81 16.75 3.40
C MET A 86 -13.10 16.13 2.82
N ALA A 87 -12.98 15.34 1.75
CA ALA A 87 -14.08 14.58 1.16
C ALA A 87 -14.48 13.33 1.98
N GLY A 88 -13.77 13.02 3.07
CA GLY A 88 -14.03 11.86 3.93
C GLY A 88 -13.58 10.53 3.32
N GLU A 89 -12.70 10.56 2.32
CA GLU A 89 -12.27 9.36 1.58
C GLU A 89 -11.01 8.71 2.17
N LEU A 90 -10.32 9.41 3.08
CA LEU A 90 -9.09 8.94 3.73
C LEU A 90 -9.32 8.77 5.23
N SER A 91 -8.85 7.64 5.77
CA SER A 91 -8.84 7.41 7.21
C SER A 91 -7.81 8.29 7.92
N ILE A 92 -8.00 8.53 9.21
CA ILE A 92 -7.06 9.26 10.08
C ILE A 92 -5.69 8.56 10.06
N GLN A 93 -5.67 7.23 10.02
CA GLN A 93 -4.45 6.43 9.92
C GLN A 93 -3.67 6.74 8.63
N MET A 94 -4.36 6.76 7.49
CA MET A 94 -3.74 7.13 6.21
C MET A 94 -3.23 8.58 6.22
N ILE A 95 -4.00 9.52 6.78
CA ILE A 95 -3.61 10.92 6.88
C ILE A 95 -2.32 11.08 7.70
N ASP A 96 -2.19 10.36 8.81
CA ASP A 96 -0.98 10.40 9.65
C ASP A 96 0.25 9.81 8.93
N ILE A 97 0.08 8.69 8.23
CA ILE A 97 1.13 8.11 7.38
C ILE A 97 1.59 9.11 6.30
N LEU A 98 0.64 9.72 5.59
CA LEU A 98 0.94 10.70 4.55
C LEU A 98 1.64 11.94 5.12
N ALA A 99 1.27 12.39 6.33
CA ALA A 99 1.91 13.52 7.00
C ALA A 99 3.38 13.19 7.33
N ASN A 100 3.63 12.00 7.90
CA ASN A 100 4.98 11.53 8.24
C ASN A 100 5.85 11.31 7.00
N LEU A 101 5.27 10.81 5.90
CA LEU A 101 5.99 10.67 4.64
C LEU A 101 6.27 12.02 3.97
N SER A 102 5.36 12.99 4.10
CA SER A 102 5.56 14.33 3.54
C SER A 102 6.68 15.08 4.25
N THR A 103 6.80 14.96 5.58
CA THR A 103 7.93 15.54 6.34
C THR A 103 9.25 14.85 6.01
N LEU A 104 9.23 13.52 5.86
CA LEU A 104 10.40 12.76 5.44
C LEU A 104 10.86 13.13 4.02
N ALA A 105 9.92 13.26 3.08
CA ALA A 105 10.22 13.61 1.69
C ALA A 105 10.78 15.04 1.54
N ARG A 106 10.38 15.97 2.40
CA ARG A 106 10.90 17.35 2.46
C ARG A 106 12.29 17.46 3.10
N GLY A 107 12.73 16.44 3.84
CA GLY A 107 13.98 16.50 4.59
C GLY A 107 13.89 17.32 5.89
N ASP A 108 12.67 17.64 6.34
CA ASP A 108 12.40 18.39 7.58
C ASP A 108 12.49 17.49 8.83
N GLY A 109 12.58 16.17 8.65
CA GLY A 109 12.89 15.22 9.71
C GLY A 109 14.38 15.25 10.05
N SER A 110 14.73 15.42 11.33
CA SER A 110 16.10 15.40 11.90
C SER A 110 17.07 14.52 11.09
N ALA A 111 17.81 15.15 10.18
CA ALA A 111 18.72 14.48 9.26
C ALA A 111 19.96 13.96 10.00
N THR A 112 20.09 12.65 10.14
CA THR A 112 21.43 12.05 10.27
C THR A 112 22.08 11.96 8.89
N PRO A 113 23.40 12.19 8.78
CA PRO A 113 24.09 12.29 7.49
C PRO A 113 24.07 10.98 6.67
N PRO A 114 24.25 11.09 5.34
CA PRO A 114 24.07 10.00 4.36
C PRO A 114 25.11 8.86 4.43
N ASN A 115 26.04 8.87 5.38
CA ASN A 115 27.09 7.86 5.56
C ASN A 115 26.87 6.93 6.76
N SER A 116 25.64 6.86 7.28
CA SER A 116 25.33 5.97 8.39
C SER A 116 25.08 4.55 7.88
N PRO A 117 25.55 3.48 8.58
CA PRO A 117 25.25 2.09 8.21
C PRO A 117 23.73 1.85 8.13
N PRO A 118 23.25 0.74 7.49
CA PRO A 118 21.83 0.45 7.21
C PRO A 118 20.89 0.39 8.45
N SER A 119 21.41 0.70 9.63
CA SER A 119 20.71 0.87 10.90
C SER A 119 20.28 2.32 11.17
N SER A 120 20.01 3.13 10.13
CA SER A 120 19.42 4.46 10.33
C SER A 120 17.98 4.34 10.81
N PRO A 121 17.56 5.06 11.88
CA PRO A 121 16.18 5.07 12.38
C PRO A 121 15.14 5.37 11.28
N GLY A 122 15.50 6.16 10.27
CA GLY A 122 14.60 6.50 9.15
C GLY A 122 14.32 5.33 8.19
N GLY A 123 15.28 4.44 7.97
CA GLY A 123 15.08 3.25 7.12
C GLY A 123 14.14 2.23 7.79
N ARG A 124 14.32 2.03 9.10
CA ARG A 124 13.42 1.21 9.93
C ARG A 124 12.00 1.80 10.00
N SER A 125 11.89 3.14 9.99
CA SER A 125 10.58 3.82 9.93
C SER A 125 9.81 3.50 8.65
N LEU A 126 10.46 3.48 7.48
CA LEU A 126 9.79 3.23 6.20
C LEU A 126 9.29 1.78 6.07
N LEU A 127 10.06 0.80 6.55
CA LEU A 127 9.62 -0.60 6.56
C LEU A 127 8.44 -0.83 7.51
N ASN A 128 8.42 -0.13 8.65
CA ASN A 128 7.27 -0.14 9.56
C ASN A 128 6.03 0.46 8.89
N THR A 129 6.19 1.58 8.18
CA THR A 129 5.11 2.19 7.38
C THR A 129 4.59 1.23 6.31
N ILE A 130 5.47 0.49 5.62
CA ILE A 130 5.04 -0.54 4.64
C ILE A 130 4.20 -1.62 5.32
N ALA A 131 4.63 -2.13 6.48
CA ALA A 131 3.86 -3.12 7.23
C ALA A 131 2.47 -2.60 7.65
N ASP A 132 2.41 -1.36 8.12
CA ASP A 132 1.18 -0.71 8.56
C ASP A 132 0.23 -0.44 7.37
N LEU A 133 0.75 -0.08 6.20
CA LEU A 133 -0.01 0.08 4.96
C LEU A 133 -0.55 -1.25 4.41
N ARG A 134 0.22 -2.34 4.54
CA ARG A 134 -0.26 -3.70 4.18
C ARG A 134 -1.39 -4.14 5.10
N TYR A 135 -1.30 -3.82 6.38
CA TYR A 135 -2.40 -4.09 7.29
C TYR A 135 -3.65 -3.27 6.89
N LEU A 136 -3.46 -1.98 6.64
CA LEU A 136 -4.53 -1.06 6.24
C LEU A 136 -5.21 -1.49 4.92
N SER A 137 -4.47 -1.99 3.93
CA SER A 137 -5.03 -2.43 2.64
C SER A 137 -5.94 -3.65 2.77
N VAL A 138 -5.75 -4.49 3.80
CA VAL A 138 -6.60 -5.66 4.08
C VAL A 138 -7.84 -5.31 4.91
N MET A 139 -7.90 -4.09 5.48
CA MET A 139 -9.07 -3.60 6.20
C MET A 139 -10.16 -3.07 5.26
N ALA A 140 -11.36 -2.83 5.78
CA ALA A 140 -12.50 -2.25 5.06
C ALA A 140 -12.29 -0.76 4.76
N THR A 141 -11.34 -0.47 3.87
CA THR A 141 -10.99 0.87 3.39
C THR A 141 -11.86 1.29 2.20
N THR A 142 -11.89 2.59 1.89
CA THR A 142 -12.52 3.07 0.65
C THR A 142 -11.76 2.54 -0.58
N PRO A 143 -12.39 2.39 -1.75
CA PRO A 143 -11.72 1.87 -2.95
C PRO A 143 -10.49 2.69 -3.36
N ILE A 144 -10.55 4.02 -3.19
CA ILE A 144 -9.43 4.91 -3.51
C ILE A 144 -8.33 4.83 -2.46
N GLU A 145 -8.67 4.72 -1.17
CA GLU A 145 -7.69 4.54 -0.11
C GLU A 145 -6.96 3.20 -0.21
N HIS A 146 -7.68 2.13 -0.56
CA HIS A 146 -7.10 0.83 -0.82
C HIS A 146 -6.03 0.89 -1.92
N LYS A 147 -6.35 1.54 -3.06
CA LYS A 147 -5.37 1.78 -4.14
C LYS A 147 -4.24 2.71 -3.69
N LEU A 148 -4.55 3.69 -2.84
CA LEU A 148 -3.55 4.61 -2.31
C LEU A 148 -2.51 3.90 -1.45
N CYS A 149 -2.90 2.91 -0.63
CA CYS A 149 -1.95 2.09 0.14
C CYS A 149 -0.83 1.55 -0.73
N PHE A 150 -1.16 1.03 -1.91
CA PHE A 150 -0.21 0.48 -2.87
C PHE A 150 0.72 1.53 -3.47
N GLY A 151 0.21 2.70 -3.85
CA GLY A 151 1.04 3.82 -4.34
C GLY A 151 2.01 4.34 -3.27
N VAL A 152 1.54 4.39 -2.02
CA VAL A 152 2.36 4.81 -0.88
C VAL A 152 3.42 3.75 -0.55
N ILE A 153 3.08 2.46 -0.57
CA ILE A 153 4.04 1.35 -0.42
C ILE A 153 5.14 1.46 -1.49
N GLY A 154 4.77 1.66 -2.75
CA GLY A 154 5.74 1.85 -3.84
C GLY A 154 6.68 3.03 -3.59
N THR A 155 6.12 4.15 -3.09
CA THR A 155 6.92 5.32 -2.73
C THR A 155 7.87 5.04 -1.56
N CYS A 156 7.42 4.34 -0.52
CA CYS A 156 8.26 3.93 0.60
C CYS A 156 9.43 3.05 0.14
N PHE A 157 9.20 2.11 -0.79
CA PHE A 157 10.26 1.30 -1.38
C PHE A 157 11.29 2.16 -2.11
N THR A 158 10.85 3.07 -2.99
CA THR A 158 11.78 3.94 -3.72
C THR A 158 12.54 4.88 -2.79
N LEU A 159 11.93 5.39 -1.71
CA LEU A 159 12.63 6.21 -0.71
C LEU A 159 13.63 5.40 0.12
N HIS A 160 13.28 4.17 0.49
CA HIS A 160 14.14 3.31 1.31
C HIS A 160 15.37 2.81 0.54
N TYR A 161 15.16 2.32 -0.69
CA TYR A 161 16.24 1.75 -1.50
C TYR A 161 16.92 2.76 -2.41
N GLY A 162 16.33 3.94 -2.64
CA GLY A 162 16.90 4.99 -3.47
C GLY A 162 17.08 4.52 -4.93
N SER A 163 18.34 4.42 -5.38
CA SER A 163 18.69 3.82 -6.69
C SER A 163 19.16 2.36 -6.58
N GLY A 164 19.12 1.78 -5.39
CA GLY A 164 19.45 0.38 -5.13
C GLY A 164 18.35 -0.57 -5.60
N LYS A 165 18.70 -1.86 -5.60
CA LYS A 165 17.76 -2.96 -5.88
C LYS A 165 16.99 -3.30 -4.62
N ILE A 166 15.71 -3.64 -4.80
CA ILE A 166 14.90 -4.17 -3.71
C ILE A 166 15.35 -5.62 -3.47
N SER A 167 15.51 -5.97 -2.19
CA SER A 167 15.94 -7.31 -1.78
C SER A 167 14.81 -8.34 -2.00
N ASP A 168 15.20 -9.59 -2.25
CA ASP A 168 14.30 -10.68 -2.62
C ASP A 168 13.24 -10.99 -1.54
N ASP A 169 13.53 -10.66 -0.28
CA ASP A 169 12.60 -10.80 0.86
C ASP A 169 11.33 -9.93 0.72
N MET A 170 11.39 -8.87 -0.08
CA MET A 170 10.24 -7.98 -0.33
C MET A 170 9.45 -8.37 -1.58
N HIS A 171 9.83 -9.44 -2.28
CA HIS A 171 9.20 -9.89 -3.52
C HIS A 171 7.70 -10.16 -3.36
N GLU A 172 7.27 -10.84 -2.29
CA GLU A 172 5.85 -11.10 -2.03
C GLU A 172 5.03 -9.80 -1.94
N THR A 173 5.60 -8.76 -1.32
CA THR A 173 4.92 -7.46 -1.20
C THR A 173 4.81 -6.76 -2.55
N LEU A 174 5.83 -6.88 -3.40
CA LEU A 174 5.82 -6.32 -4.75
C LEU A 174 4.90 -7.11 -5.69
N GLN A 175 4.79 -8.42 -5.52
CA GLN A 175 3.85 -9.23 -6.30
C GLN A 175 2.40 -8.91 -5.90
N GLU A 176 2.09 -8.79 -4.61
CA GLU A 176 0.77 -8.33 -4.15
C GLU A 176 0.42 -6.93 -4.70
N LEU A 177 1.42 -6.05 -4.78
CA LEU A 177 1.28 -4.71 -5.37
C LEU A 177 0.90 -4.78 -6.86
N GLU A 178 1.56 -5.66 -7.62
CA GLU A 178 1.27 -5.87 -9.04
C GLU A 178 -0.11 -6.52 -9.26
N ASP A 179 -0.41 -7.60 -8.54
CA ASP A 179 -1.66 -8.36 -8.65
C ASP A 179 -2.89 -7.50 -8.32
N SER A 180 -2.80 -6.67 -7.28
CA SER A 180 -3.87 -5.75 -6.86
C SER A 180 -4.14 -4.63 -7.87
N MET A 181 -3.14 -4.26 -8.66
CA MET A 181 -3.21 -3.14 -9.57
C MET A 181 -3.51 -3.53 -11.02
N ILE A 182 -2.97 -4.66 -11.50
CA ILE A 182 -3.23 -5.19 -12.84
C ILE A 182 -4.55 -5.97 -12.88
N GLY A 183 -4.94 -6.56 -11.74
CA GLY A 183 -6.20 -7.29 -11.61
C GLY A 183 -6.15 -8.65 -12.29
N ASN A 184 -6.28 -9.71 -11.50
CA ASN A 184 -6.58 -11.05 -11.99
C ASN A 184 -7.95 -11.07 -12.70
N GLY A 185 -8.00 -10.72 -13.99
CA GLY A 185 -8.99 -11.16 -14.99
C GLY A 185 -10.47 -11.12 -14.62
N LYS A 186 -10.88 -10.38 -13.58
CA LYS A 186 -12.27 -10.28 -13.14
C LYS A 186 -12.70 -8.83 -13.25
N PRO A 187 -13.75 -8.54 -14.05
CA PRO A 187 -14.36 -7.23 -14.12
C PRO A 187 -15.05 -6.95 -12.78
N GLN A 188 -14.31 -6.37 -11.84
CA GLN A 188 -14.84 -6.00 -10.54
C GLN A 188 -15.61 -4.69 -10.72
N LEU A 189 -16.91 -4.84 -10.97
CA LEU A 189 -17.97 -3.86 -10.74
C LEU A 189 -17.80 -2.49 -11.45
N GLU A 190 -17.67 -2.53 -12.78
CA GLU A 190 -17.58 -1.34 -13.65
C GLU A 190 -18.83 -0.43 -13.67
N THR A 191 -19.92 -0.73 -12.96
CA THR A 191 -21.19 0.01 -13.15
C THR A 191 -21.43 1.16 -12.16
N GLN A 192 -20.69 1.25 -11.03
CA GLN A 192 -20.78 2.38 -10.09
C GLN A 192 -19.43 2.97 -9.67
N GLU A 193 -18.36 2.19 -9.68
CA GLU A 193 -17.01 2.65 -9.29
C GLU A 193 -16.34 3.54 -10.35
N GLY A 194 -16.75 3.40 -11.61
CA GLY A 194 -16.14 4.10 -12.74
C GLY A 194 -16.31 5.62 -12.73
N ASP A 195 -17.31 6.19 -12.05
CA ASP A 195 -17.51 7.64 -12.00
C ASP A 195 -16.83 8.30 -10.79
N ALA A 196 -16.84 7.62 -9.65
CA ALA A 196 -16.07 8.04 -8.47
C ALA A 196 -14.55 7.97 -8.73
N LEU A 197 -14.04 6.91 -9.38
CA LEU A 197 -12.62 6.82 -9.74
C LEU A 197 -12.20 7.83 -10.82
N LYS A 198 -13.11 8.27 -11.71
CA LYS A 198 -12.81 9.36 -12.65
C LYS A 198 -12.50 10.68 -11.97
N THR A 199 -13.09 10.92 -10.79
CA THR A 199 -12.79 12.11 -9.98
C THR A 199 -11.34 12.07 -9.47
N HIS A 200 -10.78 10.87 -9.32
CA HIS A 200 -9.45 10.60 -8.77
C HIS A 200 -8.39 10.25 -9.82
N ARG A 201 -8.60 10.61 -11.10
CA ARG A 201 -7.67 10.31 -12.21
C ARG A 201 -6.22 10.67 -11.90
N GLU A 202 -5.98 11.88 -11.41
CA GLU A 202 -4.62 12.36 -11.07
C GLU A 202 -3.98 11.51 -9.97
N CYS A 203 -4.76 11.06 -8.98
CA CYS A 203 -4.31 10.18 -7.91
C CYS A 203 -3.97 8.78 -8.43
N LEU A 204 -4.80 8.23 -9.32
CA LEU A 204 -4.56 6.93 -9.94
C LEU A 204 -3.31 6.94 -10.82
N ILE A 205 -3.06 8.02 -11.56
CA ILE A 205 -1.82 8.20 -12.33
C ILE A 205 -0.61 8.20 -11.40
N TRP A 206 -0.70 8.93 -10.27
CA TRP A 206 0.37 8.96 -9.27
C TRP A 206 0.62 7.58 -8.66
N ILE A 207 -0.44 6.87 -8.24
CA ILE A 207 -0.35 5.50 -7.68
C ILE A 207 0.32 4.57 -8.68
N SER A 208 -0.12 4.60 -9.94
CA SER A 208 0.39 3.72 -10.98
C SER A 208 1.89 3.92 -11.24
N LEU A 209 2.34 5.18 -11.27
CA LEU A 209 3.74 5.49 -11.48
C LEU A 209 4.61 5.17 -10.26
N ALA A 210 4.11 5.43 -9.04
CA ALA A 210 4.80 5.10 -7.81
C ALA A 210 5.02 3.59 -7.67
N ALA A 211 3.98 2.80 -7.93
CA ALA A 211 4.05 1.34 -7.88
C ALA A 211 4.94 0.77 -9.00
N ALA A 212 4.77 1.22 -10.25
CA ALA A 212 5.65 0.81 -11.35
C ALA A 212 7.12 1.20 -11.10
N GLY A 213 7.36 2.34 -10.43
CA GLY A 213 8.68 2.76 -10.00
C GLY A 213 9.32 1.75 -9.05
N ALA A 214 8.58 1.25 -8.07
CA ALA A 214 9.06 0.21 -7.17
C ALA A 214 9.30 -1.13 -7.88
N LEU A 215 8.40 -1.54 -8.78
CA LEU A 215 8.54 -2.77 -9.58
C LEU A 215 9.78 -2.75 -10.48
N ASP A 216 10.13 -1.60 -11.06
CA ASP A 216 11.35 -1.44 -11.87
C ASP A 216 12.66 -1.62 -11.06
N GLN A 217 12.60 -1.54 -9.73
CA GLN A 217 13.75 -1.79 -8.84
C GLN A 217 13.91 -3.26 -8.44
N SER A 218 12.93 -4.11 -8.76
CA SER A 218 13.02 -5.56 -8.59
C SER A 218 13.51 -6.21 -9.88
N GLU A 219 14.57 -7.01 -9.81
CA GLU A 219 15.11 -7.68 -11.00
C GLU A 219 14.14 -8.70 -11.60
N LEU A 220 13.35 -9.35 -10.75
CA LEU A 220 12.40 -10.37 -11.16
C LEU A 220 11.16 -9.77 -11.83
N LEU A 221 10.64 -8.66 -11.28
CA LEU A 221 9.39 -8.06 -11.71
C LEU A 221 9.56 -6.93 -12.73
N SER A 222 10.74 -6.29 -12.81
CA SER A 222 11.02 -5.21 -13.78
C SER A 222 10.80 -5.67 -15.23
N ALA A 223 11.06 -6.95 -15.53
CA ALA A 223 10.86 -7.52 -16.86
C ALA A 223 9.38 -7.82 -17.19
N MET A 224 8.54 -8.05 -16.17
CA MET A 224 7.14 -8.46 -16.34
C MET A 224 6.13 -7.33 -16.14
N SER A 225 6.51 -6.29 -15.40
CA SER A 225 5.61 -5.20 -15.04
C SER A 225 5.12 -4.42 -16.28
N MET A 226 3.91 -4.75 -16.74
CA MET A 226 3.14 -4.00 -17.74
C MET A 226 2.33 -2.84 -17.12
N MET A 227 2.44 -2.66 -15.80
CA MET A 227 1.63 -1.71 -15.03
C MET A 227 1.73 -0.26 -15.55
N LEU A 228 2.96 0.20 -15.85
CA LEU A 228 3.15 1.53 -16.43
C LEU A 228 2.64 1.60 -17.87
N ASP A 229 2.78 0.52 -18.64
CA ASP A 229 2.33 0.47 -20.03
C ASP A 229 0.79 0.55 -20.10
N GLN A 230 0.07 -0.14 -19.19
CA GLN A 230 -1.38 -0.04 -19.04
C GLN A 230 -1.84 1.37 -18.60
N ALA A 231 -1.13 2.00 -17.66
CA ALA A 231 -1.45 3.36 -17.21
C ALA A 231 -1.25 4.39 -18.34
N LEU A 232 -0.21 4.23 -19.17
CA LEU A 232 0.04 5.06 -20.35
C LEU A 232 -1.06 4.90 -21.42
N GLU A 233 -1.63 3.70 -21.56
CA GLU A 233 -2.75 3.44 -22.48
C GLU A 233 -4.08 3.98 -21.93
N GLN A 234 -4.29 3.89 -20.62
CA GLN A 234 -5.51 4.35 -19.95
C GLN A 234 -5.62 5.88 -19.88
N TYR A 235 -4.49 6.59 -19.76
CA TYR A 235 -4.42 8.05 -19.62
C TYR A 235 -3.45 8.67 -20.63
N PRO A 236 -3.76 8.61 -21.94
CA PRO A 236 -2.81 9.01 -22.98
C PRO A 236 -2.53 10.52 -22.96
N ASP A 237 -3.52 11.35 -22.62
CA ASP A 237 -3.38 12.81 -22.68
C ASP A 237 -2.45 13.33 -21.57
N GLU A 238 -2.60 12.82 -20.35
CA GLU A 238 -1.84 13.26 -19.17
C GLU A 238 -0.43 12.66 -19.11
N THR A 239 -0.21 11.50 -19.73
CA THR A 239 1.05 10.75 -19.63
C THR A 239 1.92 10.81 -20.89
N SER A 240 1.46 11.48 -21.94
CA SER A 240 2.22 11.65 -23.19
C SER A 240 3.40 12.60 -23.06
N ASP A 241 3.27 13.60 -22.20
CA ASP A 241 4.31 14.58 -21.94
C ASP A 241 4.78 14.50 -20.48
N TRP A 242 6.11 14.48 -20.30
CA TRP A 242 6.70 14.44 -18.97
C TRP A 242 6.41 15.70 -18.17
N GLU A 243 6.36 16.89 -18.79
CA GLU A 243 6.13 18.12 -18.03
C GLU A 243 4.71 18.15 -17.44
N THR A 244 3.74 17.67 -18.20
CA THR A 244 2.35 17.49 -17.76
C THR A 244 2.25 16.46 -16.64
N LEU A 245 2.87 15.29 -16.82
CA LEU A 245 2.91 14.25 -15.80
C LEU A 245 3.61 14.73 -14.52
N GLU A 246 4.75 15.42 -14.65
CA GLU A 246 5.49 15.98 -13.51
C GLU A 246 4.66 16.97 -12.70
N LYS A 247 3.86 17.82 -13.37
CA LYS A 247 2.93 18.73 -12.68
C LYS A 247 1.91 17.97 -11.85
N ILE A 248 1.35 16.87 -12.37
CA ILE A 248 0.41 16.01 -11.65
C ILE A 248 1.08 15.40 -10.42
N LEU A 249 2.25 14.79 -10.59
CA LEU A 249 2.97 14.10 -9.51
C LEU A 249 3.33 15.05 -8.37
N LYS A 250 3.71 16.29 -8.69
CA LYS A 250 4.03 17.33 -7.70
C LYS A 250 2.85 17.76 -6.83
N LYS A 251 1.61 17.51 -7.24
CA LYS A 251 0.42 17.80 -6.43
C LYS A 251 0.22 16.79 -5.28
N PHE A 252 0.93 15.66 -5.32
CA PHE A 252 0.87 14.59 -4.33
C PHE A 252 2.17 14.57 -3.51
N LEU A 253 2.83 13.42 -3.40
CA LEU A 253 4.11 13.28 -2.72
C LEU A 253 5.25 13.37 -3.74
N TRP A 254 6.16 14.33 -3.55
CA TRP A 254 7.26 14.60 -4.46
C TRP A 254 8.56 14.92 -3.72
N ASN A 255 9.66 14.38 -4.22
CA ASN A 255 11.01 14.87 -3.95
C ASN A 255 11.89 14.64 -5.20
N ASP A 256 13.10 15.22 -5.20
CA ASP A 256 13.99 15.13 -6.37
C ASP A 256 14.46 13.71 -6.67
N LEU A 257 14.51 12.83 -5.66
CA LEU A 257 14.89 11.43 -5.83
C LEU A 257 13.78 10.67 -6.57
N LEU A 258 12.54 10.77 -6.10
CA LEU A 258 11.34 10.20 -6.70
C LEU A 258 11.16 10.73 -8.12
N GLY A 259 11.28 12.04 -8.31
CA GLY A 259 11.14 12.66 -9.63
C GLY A 259 12.15 12.13 -10.66
N LYS A 260 13.44 12.00 -10.27
CA LYS A 260 14.47 11.43 -11.15
C LYS A 260 14.21 9.96 -11.48
N HIS A 261 13.76 9.18 -10.49
CA HIS A 261 13.46 7.76 -10.65
C HIS A 261 12.25 7.56 -11.57
N TRP A 262 11.13 8.20 -11.25
CA TRP A 262 9.90 8.12 -12.04
C TRP A 262 10.10 8.61 -13.49
N LYS A 263 10.92 9.64 -13.72
CA LYS A 263 11.27 10.10 -15.08
C LYS A 263 12.01 9.04 -15.89
N ARG A 264 12.82 8.22 -15.22
CA ARG A 264 13.55 7.11 -15.85
C ARG A 264 12.60 5.98 -16.20
N CYS A 265 11.72 5.61 -15.27
CA CYS A 265 10.70 4.57 -15.49
C CYS A 265 9.75 4.96 -16.64
N TRP A 266 9.26 6.20 -16.65
CA TRP A 266 8.43 6.73 -17.74
C TRP A 266 9.13 6.68 -19.11
N ARG A 267 10.39 7.11 -19.19
CA ARG A 267 11.16 7.03 -20.45
C ARG A 267 11.34 5.60 -20.94
N LYS A 268 11.61 4.65 -20.04
CA LYS A 268 11.71 3.22 -20.38
C LYS A 268 10.39 2.69 -20.95
N ALA A 269 9.26 2.97 -20.30
CA ALA A 269 7.95 2.53 -20.75
C ALA A 269 7.55 3.14 -22.11
N LYS A 270 7.75 4.45 -22.31
CA LYS A 270 7.54 5.10 -23.62
C LYS A 270 8.39 4.46 -24.72
N HIS A 271 9.64 4.12 -24.43
CA HIS A 271 10.51 3.41 -25.38
C HIS A 271 10.00 2.01 -25.71
N ARG A 272 9.49 1.26 -24.72
CA ARG A 272 8.86 -0.05 -24.96
C ARG A 272 7.61 0.07 -25.84
N GLN A 273 6.73 1.02 -25.57
CA GLN A 273 5.54 1.29 -26.40
C GLN A 273 5.91 1.64 -27.85
N SER A 274 6.97 2.43 -28.06
CA SER A 274 7.42 2.79 -29.42
C SER A 274 8.01 1.62 -30.20
N LYS A 275 8.50 0.56 -29.53
CA LYS A 275 9.04 -0.65 -30.16
C LYS A 275 7.99 -1.73 -30.40
N ALA A 276 6.88 -1.69 -29.67
CA ALA A 276 5.78 -2.64 -29.80
C ALA A 276 4.76 -2.23 -30.88
N ARG A 277 4.82 -0.98 -31.37
CA ARG A 277 4.09 -0.46 -32.54
C ARG A 277 4.94 -0.54 -33.79
#